data_AF-A0A8S9FGK2-F1
#
_entry.id   AF-A0A8S9FGK2-F1
#
_cell.length_a   1.000
_cell.length_b   1.000
_cell.length_c   1.000
_cell.angle_alpha   90.00
_cell.angle_beta   90.00
_cell.angle_gamma   90.00
#
_symmetry.space_group_name_H-M   'P 1'
#
loop_
_entity.id
_entity.type
_entity.pdbx_description
1 polymer ?
#
loop_
_entity_poly.entity_id
_entity_poly.type
_entity_poly.pdbx_seq_one_letter_code
_entity_poly.pdbx_strand_id
1 'polypeptide(L)'
;MTTSLNKMAQSLLFTTTLQYNRILIMLTETPFRPREKLLEKQRLFQSIQRHTYLKGPMDKVTSVAIPLALAASSLYMIGTGIYNMSNGIGKKE
;
A
#
# COMPACT_ATOMS: atom_id res chain seq x y z
N MET A 1 49.36 -13.50 -20.85
CA MET A 1 48.63 -12.92 -19.69
C MET A 1 47.78 -11.71 -20.08
N THR A 2 48.23 -10.84 -20.99
CA THR A 2 47.51 -9.64 -21.47
C THR A 2 46.23 -9.91 -22.27
N THR A 3 46.15 -11.04 -22.98
CA THR A 3 44.98 -11.43 -23.80
C THR A 3 43.75 -11.83 -22.98
N SER A 4 43.94 -12.33 -21.76
CA SER A 4 42.85 -12.71 -20.85
C SER A 4 42.16 -11.49 -20.24
N LEU A 5 42.96 -10.50 -19.81
CA LEU A 5 42.49 -9.23 -19.27
C LEU A 5 41.65 -8.44 -20.28
N ASN A 6 42.06 -8.41 -21.55
CA ASN A 6 41.30 -7.73 -22.60
C ASN A 6 39.94 -8.40 -22.90
N LYS A 7 39.85 -9.73 -22.81
CA LYS A 7 38.58 -10.45 -22.95
C LYS A 7 37.64 -10.18 -21.78
N MET A 8 38.17 -10.11 -20.56
CA MET A 8 37.39 -9.77 -19.37
C MET A 8 36.87 -8.34 -19.42
N ALA A 9 37.70 -7.38 -19.86
CA ALA A 9 37.29 -6.00 -20.06
C ALA A 9 36.17 -5.85 -21.11
N GLN A 10 36.25 -6.58 -22.23
CA GLN A 10 35.19 -6.57 -23.24
C GLN A 10 33.87 -7.17 -22.74
N SER A 11 33.92 -8.25 -21.94
CA SER A 11 32.73 -8.83 -21.30
C SER A 11 32.07 -7.86 -20.32
N LEU A 12 32.86 -7.12 -19.53
CA LEU A 12 32.37 -6.08 -18.63
C LEU A 12 31.74 -4.90 -19.38
N LEU A 13 32.34 -4.46 -20.48
CA LEU A 13 31.78 -3.41 -21.34
C LEU A 13 30.46 -3.85 -22.01
N PHE A 14 30.34 -5.11 -22.40
CA PHE A 14 29.12 -5.67 -22.97
C PHE A 14 27.98 -5.79 -21.94
N THR A 15 28.29 -6.22 -20.72
CA THR A 15 27.28 -6.32 -19.65
C THR A 15 26.80 -4.96 -19.15
N THR A 16 27.70 -3.97 -19.07
CA THR A 16 27.33 -2.59 -18.69
C THR A 16 26.49 -1.90 -19.77
N THR A 17 26.78 -2.10 -21.05
CA THR A 17 25.97 -1.56 -22.16
C THR A 17 24.59 -2.21 -22.25
N LEU A 18 24.49 -3.53 -22.04
CA LEU A 18 23.19 -4.21 -21.95
C LEU A 18 22.37 -3.72 -20.75
N GLN A 19 23.00 -3.53 -19.59
CA GLN A 19 22.33 -3.01 -18.41
C GLN A 19 21.83 -1.57 -18.63
N TYR A 20 22.62 -0.72 -19.29
CA TYR A 20 22.22 0.64 -19.65
C TYR A 20 21.03 0.66 -20.63
N ASN A 21 21.08 -0.16 -21.69
CA ASN A 21 19.98 -0.28 -22.66
C ASN A 21 18.70 -0.81 -22.00
N ARG A 22 18.81 -1.74 -21.04
CA ARG A 22 17.66 -2.24 -20.27
C ARG A 22 17.02 -1.14 -19.43
N ILE A 23 17.82 -0.30 -18.77
CA ILE A 23 17.32 0.84 -17.99
C ILE A 23 16.66 1.88 -18.90
N LEU A 24 17.25 2.14 -20.07
CA LEU A 24 16.64 3.05 -21.06
C LEU A 24 15.27 2.57 -21.51
N ILE A 25 15.09 1.28 -21.81
CA ILE A 25 13.78 0.72 -22.21
C ILE A 25 12.74 0.91 -21.10
N MET A 26 13.09 0.67 -19.84
CA MET A 26 12.17 0.89 -18.71
C MET A 26 11.84 2.37 -18.48
N LEU A 27 12.71 3.30 -18.89
CA LEU A 27 12.47 4.74 -18.78
C LEU A 27 11.63 5.28 -19.95
N THR A 28 11.74 4.67 -21.13
CA THR A 28 11.04 5.10 -22.35
C THR A 28 9.66 4.48 -22.50
N GLU A 29 9.36 3.37 -21.83
CA GLU A 29 8.01 2.81 -21.80
C GLU A 29 7.06 3.75 -21.05
N THR A 30 6.05 4.26 -21.77
CA THR A 30 5.03 5.11 -21.16
C THR A 30 4.24 4.29 -20.14
N PRO A 31 4.06 4.77 -18.90
CA PRO A 31 3.30 4.04 -17.90
C PRO A 31 1.88 3.73 -18.39
N PHE A 32 1.32 2.60 -17.96
CA PHE A 32 -0.05 2.16 -18.32
C PHE A 32 -1.15 3.20 -18.04
N ARG A 33 -0.87 4.18 -17.18
CA ARG A 33 -1.76 5.30 -16.86
C ARG A 33 -1.02 6.62 -17.06
N PRO A 34 -1.67 7.62 -17.69
CA PRO A 34 -1.14 8.98 -17.78
C PRO A 34 -0.81 9.55 -16.41
N ARG A 35 0.34 10.21 -16.27
CA ARG A 35 0.83 10.77 -15.01
C ARG A 35 0.01 11.99 -14.57
N GLU A 36 -0.69 12.62 -15.50
CA GLU A 36 -1.59 13.76 -15.28
C GLU A 36 -2.65 13.44 -14.23
N LYS A 37 -3.24 12.23 -14.29
CA LYS A 37 -4.25 11.78 -13.31
C LYS A 37 -3.68 11.64 -11.90
N LEU A 38 -2.39 11.30 -11.75
CA LEU A 38 -1.73 11.25 -10.45
C LEU A 38 -1.48 12.65 -9.91
N LEU A 39 -1.02 13.59 -10.76
CA LEU A 39 -0.79 14.98 -10.37
C LEU A 39 -2.08 15.66 -9.91
N GLU A 40 -3.22 15.38 -10.56
CA GLU A 40 -4.54 15.88 -10.14
C GLU A 40 -4.92 15.37 -8.74
N LYS A 41 -4.73 14.07 -8.47
CA LYS A 41 -5.00 13.49 -7.14
C LYS A 41 -4.05 14.01 -6.09
N GLN A 42 -2.77 14.21 -6.43
CA GLN A 42 -1.78 14.81 -5.53
C GLN A 42 -2.18 16.23 -5.15
N ARG A 43 -2.54 17.08 -6.12
CA ARG A 43 -3.03 18.45 -5.86
C ARG A 43 -4.26 18.45 -4.96
N LEU A 44 -5.24 17.57 -5.22
CA LEU A 44 -6.45 17.43 -4.41
C LEU A 44 -6.14 17.01 -2.96
N PHE A 45 -5.32 15.99 -2.76
CA PHE A 45 -5.02 15.50 -1.40
C PHE A 45 -4.02 16.36 -0.63
N GLN A 46 -3.23 17.18 -1.32
CA GLN A 46 -2.33 18.16 -0.72
C GLN A 46 -3.03 19.47 -0.35
N SER A 47 -4.08 19.87 -1.07
CA SER A 47 -4.86 21.06 -0.72
C SER A 47 -5.72 20.88 0.54
N ILE A 48 -6.08 19.64 0.89
CA ILE A 48 -6.91 19.33 2.05
C ILE A 48 -6.06 19.28 3.33
N GLN A 49 -6.30 20.23 4.23
CA GLN A 49 -5.68 20.31 5.56
C GLN A 49 -6.42 19.41 6.59
N ARG A 50 -6.34 18.09 6.39
CA ARG A 50 -6.86 17.08 7.34
C ARG A 50 -5.85 15.96 7.56
N HIS A 51 -6.02 15.19 8.64
CA HIS A 51 -5.27 13.96 8.86
C HIS A 51 -5.46 12.96 7.71
N THR A 52 -4.43 12.16 7.45
CA THR A 52 -4.33 11.28 6.28
C THR A 52 -5.55 10.37 6.09
N TYR A 53 -6.13 9.84 7.17
CA TYR A 53 -7.27 8.93 7.15
C TYR A 53 -8.65 9.63 7.01
N LEU A 54 -8.68 10.94 6.75
CA LEU A 54 -9.91 11.73 6.59
C LEU A 54 -9.85 12.66 5.36
N LYS A 55 -8.91 12.42 4.44
CA LYS A 55 -8.71 13.29 3.28
C LYS A 55 -9.74 13.01 2.19
N GLY A 56 -10.02 11.75 1.91
CA GLY A 56 -11.02 11.33 0.94
C GLY A 56 -12.44 11.40 1.51
N PRO A 57 -13.46 11.65 0.65
CA PRO A 57 -14.86 11.57 1.08
C PRO A 57 -15.26 10.16 1.52
N MET A 58 -14.71 9.12 0.86
CA MET A 58 -14.92 7.72 1.21
C MET A 58 -14.22 7.32 2.50
N ASP A 59 -13.16 8.03 2.89
CA ASP A 59 -12.37 7.72 4.09
C ASP A 59 -13.21 7.88 5.36
N LYS A 60 -14.21 8.76 5.36
CA LYS A 60 -15.16 8.89 6.49
C LYS A 60 -15.95 7.58 6.70
N VAL A 61 -16.37 6.93 5.64
CA VAL A 61 -17.12 5.66 5.75
C VAL A 61 -16.18 4.55 6.21
N THR A 62 -15.01 4.43 5.57
CA THR A 62 -14.09 3.32 5.80
C THR A 62 -13.30 3.42 7.10
N SER A 63 -12.97 4.63 7.54
CA SER A 63 -12.10 4.86 8.70
C SER A 63 -12.85 5.30 9.95
N VAL A 64 -14.12 5.69 9.84
CA VAL A 64 -14.95 6.11 10.99
C VAL A 64 -16.16 5.20 11.15
N ALA A 65 -17.05 5.15 10.16
CA ALA A 65 -18.34 4.46 10.33
C ALA A 65 -18.19 2.95 10.51
N ILE A 66 -17.46 2.28 9.60
CA ILE A 66 -17.30 0.81 9.64
C ILE A 66 -16.53 0.39 10.91
N PRO A 67 -15.36 0.98 11.24
CA PRO A 67 -14.60 0.55 12.42
C PRO A 67 -15.35 0.84 13.72
N LEU A 68 -16.06 1.96 13.84
CA LEU A 68 -16.84 2.27 15.05
C LEU A 68 -18.01 1.30 15.24
N ALA A 69 -18.79 1.01 14.18
CA ALA A 69 -19.89 0.06 14.26
C ALA A 69 -19.38 -1.35 14.64
N LEU A 70 -18.27 -1.77 14.04
CA LEU A 70 -17.65 -3.05 14.33
C LEU A 70 -17.10 -3.11 15.77
N ALA A 71 -16.42 -2.06 16.22
CA ALA A 71 -15.89 -1.98 17.57
C ALA A 71 -17.01 -1.99 18.61
N ALA A 72 -18.07 -1.19 18.41
CA ALA A 72 -19.20 -1.14 19.33
C ALA A 72 -19.93 -2.48 19.44
N SER A 73 -20.22 -3.13 18.31
CA SER A 73 -20.85 -4.45 18.30
C SER A 73 -19.97 -5.51 18.95
N SER A 74 -18.66 -5.51 18.66
CA SER A 74 -17.71 -6.43 19.26
C SER A 74 -17.62 -6.25 20.77
N LEU A 75 -17.51 -5.01 21.25
CA LEU A 75 -17.46 -4.70 22.68
C LEU A 75 -18.75 -5.12 23.40
N TYR A 76 -19.91 -4.90 22.77
CA TYR A 76 -21.19 -5.35 23.30
C TYR A 76 -21.25 -6.88 23.45
N MET A 77 -20.84 -7.62 22.42
CA MET A 77 -20.80 -9.09 22.47
C MET A 77 -19.81 -9.60 23.52
N ILE A 78 -18.64 -8.97 23.64
CA ILE A 78 -17.65 -9.31 24.67
C ILE A 78 -18.21 -9.06 26.07
N GLY A 79 -18.80 -7.89 26.30
CA GLY A 79 -19.36 -7.52 27.60
C GLY A 79 -20.50 -8.45 28.02
N THR A 80 -21.43 -8.73 27.12
CA THR A 80 -22.53 -9.68 27.37
C THR A 80 -22.02 -11.12 27.55
N GLY A 81 -21.01 -11.54 26.80
CA GLY A 81 -20.35 -12.84 26.97
C GLY A 81 -19.75 -13.01 28.36
N ILE A 82 -18.94 -12.03 28.80
CA ILE A 82 -18.33 -12.02 30.14
C ILE A 82 -19.41 -12.00 31.23
N TYR A 83 -20.44 -11.16 31.06
CA TYR A 83 -21.55 -11.07 32.01
C TYR A 83 -22.27 -12.43 32.17
N ASN A 84 -22.62 -13.07 31.06
CA ASN A 84 -23.31 -14.37 31.08
C ASN A 84 -22.44 -15.46 31.71
N MET A 85 -21.14 -15.51 31.39
CA MET A 85 -20.19 -16.43 32.00
C MET A 85 -20.06 -16.22 33.52
N SER A 86 -19.96 -14.95 33.96
CA SER A 86 -19.80 -14.61 35.38
C SER A 86 -21.03 -14.96 36.23
N ASN A 87 -22.23 -14.92 35.64
CA ASN A 87 -23.48 -15.24 36.33
C ASN A 87 -23.96 -16.68 36.08
N GLY A 88 -23.20 -17.49 35.33
CA GLY A 88 -23.57 -18.86 34.99
C GLY A 88 -24.83 -18.98 34.12
N ILE A 89 -25.17 -17.93 33.37
CA ILE A 89 -26.35 -17.83 32.49
C ILE A 89 -25.99 -18.36 31.09
N GLY A 90 -26.94 -18.99 30.40
CA GLY A 90 -26.75 -19.46 29.02
C GLY A 90 -26.09 -20.83 28.88
N LYS A 91 -26.20 -21.66 29.93
CA LYS A 91 -25.86 -23.08 29.83
C LYS A 91 -26.78 -23.74 28.81
N LYS A 92 -26.21 -24.52 27.89
CA LYS A 92 -26.98 -25.41 27.03
C LYS A 92 -27.43 -26.60 27.88
N GLU A 93 -28.67 -27.02 27.71
CA GLU A 93 -29.17 -28.30 28.24
C GLU A 93 -28.32 -29.47 27.73
#